data_AF-A0A7X7FV65-F1
#
_entry.id   AF-A0A7X7FV65-F1
#
_cell.length_a   1.000
_cell.length_b   1.000
_cell.length_c   1.000
_cell.angle_alpha   90.00
_cell.angle_beta   90.00
_cell.angle_gamma   90.00
#
_symmetry.space_group_name_H-M   'P 1'
#
loop_
_entity.id
_entity.type
_entity.pdbx_description
1 polymer ?
#
loop_
_entity_poly.entity_id
_entity_poly.type
_entity_poly.pdbx_seq_one_letter_code
_entity_poly.pdbx_strand_id
1 'polypeptide(L)'
;MKYLFASVIIAGLLCVACSHRNDVVVASVYDETLTMSDLQDMIPDFDPSSDSLSVQSYYIDKWIQKQALAYEAEHALSQEDKNFDKQMKDYYQSLLMFAYENKKVEELLNIEVSDKEMERYYETHKSEFEMKKN
;
A
#
# COMPACT_ATOMS: atom_id res chain seq x y z
N MET A 1 44.51 -22.92 -1.35
CA MET A 1 44.23 -21.48 -1.16
C MET A 1 42.98 -21.01 -1.90
N LYS A 2 42.84 -21.22 -3.23
CA LYS A 2 41.64 -20.79 -3.99
C LYS A 2 40.29 -21.41 -3.55
N TYR A 3 40.28 -22.70 -3.21
CA TYR A 3 39.03 -23.41 -2.83
C TYR A 3 38.58 -23.17 -1.38
N LEU A 4 39.48 -22.68 -0.51
CA LEU A 4 39.15 -22.31 0.88
C LEU A 4 38.31 -21.04 0.95
N PHE A 5 38.59 -20.05 0.09
CA PHE A 5 37.76 -18.86 -0.05
C PHE A 5 36.39 -19.16 -0.67
N ALA A 6 36.33 -20.08 -1.63
CA ALA A 6 35.06 -20.51 -2.24
C ALA A 6 34.13 -21.22 -1.23
N SER A 7 34.69 -22.02 -0.31
CA SER A 7 33.92 -22.69 0.76
C SER A 7 33.30 -21.71 1.76
N VAL A 8 33.98 -20.61 2.09
CA VAL A 8 33.48 -19.61 3.06
C VAL A 8 32.35 -18.77 2.48
N ILE A 9 32.41 -18.48 1.17
CA ILE A 9 31.36 -17.72 0.47
C ILE A 9 30.07 -18.54 0.35
N ILE A 10 30.17 -19.86 0.11
CA ILE A 10 29.01 -20.76 0.03
C ILE A 10 28.36 -20.96 1.41
N ALA A 11 29.16 -21.06 2.47
CA ALA A 11 28.64 -21.15 3.84
C ALA A 11 27.99 -19.84 4.31
N GLY A 12 28.51 -18.69 3.88
CA GLY A 12 27.92 -17.38 4.18
C GLY A 12 26.56 -17.15 3.50
N LEU A 13 26.36 -17.70 2.30
CA LEU A 13 25.09 -17.57 1.56
C LEU A 13 23.94 -18.36 2.20
N LEU A 14 24.24 -19.47 2.88
CA LEU A 14 23.24 -20.33 3.53
C LEU A 14 22.69 -19.76 4.85
N CYS A 15 23.41 -18.86 5.52
CA CYS A 15 22.98 -18.30 6.81
C CYS A 15 22.03 -17.10 6.70
N VAL A 16 21.82 -16.55 5.50
CA VAL A 16 20.90 -15.40 5.28
C VAL A 16 19.46 -15.85 4.96
N ALA A 17 19.24 -17.15 4.79
CA ALA A 17 17.94 -17.70 4.37
C ALA A 17 16.91 -17.88 5.50
N CYS A 18 17.28 -17.70 6.77
CA CYS A 18 16.36 -17.92 7.90
C CYS A 18 16.08 -16.63 8.67
N SER A 19 15.30 -15.74 8.05
CA SER A 19 14.49 -14.75 8.76
C SER A 19 13.02 -15.03 8.48
N HIS A 20 12.55 -16.23 8.85
CA HIS A 20 11.12 -16.52 8.79
C HIS A 20 10.49 -15.91 10.04
N ARG A 21 9.85 -14.75 9.87
CA ARG A 21 8.95 -14.21 10.88
C ARG A 21 7.85 -15.27 11.08
N ASN A 22 7.72 -15.78 12.30
CA ASN A 22 6.61 -16.65 12.67
C ASN A 22 5.33 -15.80 12.76
N ASP A 23 4.79 -15.42 11.61
CA ASP A 23 3.50 -14.78 11.53
C ASP A 23 2.40 -15.85 11.62
N VAL A 24 1.32 -15.53 12.32
CA VAL A 24 0.24 -16.48 12.58
C VAL A 24 -0.64 -16.54 11.35
N VAL A 25 -0.77 -17.72 10.76
CA VAL A 25 -1.74 -17.95 9.68
C VAL A 25 -3.14 -17.98 10.27
N VAL A 26 -4.02 -17.12 9.78
CA VAL A 26 -5.41 -16.99 10.25
C VAL A 26 -6.41 -17.66 9.30
N ALA A 27 -6.06 -17.80 8.02
CA ALA A 27 -6.84 -18.56 7.03
C ALA A 27 -5.95 -19.03 5.85
N SER A 28 -6.39 -20.06 5.13
CA SER A 28 -5.77 -20.49 3.88
C SER A 28 -6.81 -20.94 2.86
N VAL A 29 -6.60 -20.58 1.59
CA VAL A 29 -7.49 -20.91 0.46
C VAL A 29 -6.61 -21.26 -0.74
N TYR A 30 -6.68 -22.53 -1.17
CA TYR A 30 -5.76 -23.10 -2.17
C TYR A 30 -4.29 -22.87 -1.79
N ASP A 31 -3.52 -22.19 -2.63
CA ASP A 31 -2.10 -21.88 -2.42
C ASP A 31 -1.88 -20.53 -1.72
N GLU A 32 -2.95 -19.79 -1.41
CA GLU A 32 -2.89 -18.48 -0.76
C GLU A 32 -3.11 -18.61 0.75
N THR A 33 -2.34 -17.85 1.53
CA THR A 33 -2.42 -17.81 3.00
C THR A 33 -2.64 -16.38 3.47
N LEU A 34 -3.59 -16.20 4.39
CA LEU A 34 -3.79 -14.93 5.09
C LEU A 34 -3.08 -14.99 6.43
N THR A 35 -2.12 -14.10 6.64
CA THR A 35 -1.42 -13.95 7.91
C THR A 35 -2.12 -12.95 8.82
N MET A 36 -1.76 -12.93 10.10
CA MET A 36 -2.27 -11.95 11.05
C MET A 36 -1.81 -10.54 10.67
N SER A 37 -0.59 -10.36 10.14
CA SER A 37 -0.17 -9.03 9.66
C SER A 37 -0.98 -8.56 8.46
N ASP A 38 -1.26 -9.44 7.49
CA ASP A 38 -2.11 -9.10 6.34
C ASP A 38 -3.51 -8.68 6.80
N LEU A 39 -4.09 -9.38 7.78
CA LEU A 39 -5.40 -9.04 8.33
C LEU A 39 -5.40 -7.67 9.00
N GLN A 40 -4.32 -7.29 9.68
CA GLN A 40 -4.16 -5.96 10.30
C GLN A 40 -4.11 -4.86 9.24
N ASP A 41 -3.39 -5.08 8.15
CA ASP A 41 -3.28 -4.12 7.05
C ASP A 41 -4.60 -3.97 6.26
N MET A 42 -5.46 -4.99 6.28
CA MET A 42 -6.77 -4.96 5.63
C MET A 42 -7.83 -4.15 6.40
N ILE A 43 -7.67 -4.00 7.72
CA ILE A 43 -8.63 -3.31 8.58
C ILE A 43 -8.15 -1.86 8.78
N PRO A 44 -8.87 -0.85 8.27
CA PRO A 44 -8.52 0.54 8.49
C PRO A 44 -8.50 0.87 9.98
N ASP A 45 -7.44 1.54 10.43
CA ASP A 45 -7.25 1.91 11.83
C ASP A 45 -7.36 0.72 12.81
N PHE A 46 -6.86 -0.45 12.41
CA PHE A 46 -6.91 -1.67 13.22
C PHE A 46 -6.48 -1.40 14.66
N ASP A 47 -7.40 -1.66 15.60
CA ASP A 47 -7.13 -1.60 17.02
C ASP A 47 -7.57 -2.92 17.66
N PRO A 48 -6.63 -3.74 18.16
CA PRO A 48 -6.93 -5.05 18.71
C PRO A 48 -7.82 -4.99 19.97
N SER A 49 -7.96 -3.82 20.60
CA SER A 49 -8.82 -3.62 21.76
C SER A 49 -10.26 -3.23 21.41
N SER A 50 -10.47 -2.53 20.28
CA SER A 50 -11.80 -2.14 19.80
C SER A 50 -12.39 -3.10 18.77
N ASP A 51 -11.53 -3.79 18.02
CA ASP A 51 -11.96 -4.67 16.94
C ASP A 51 -12.48 -5.99 17.49
N SER A 52 -13.80 -6.11 17.47
CA SER A 52 -14.47 -7.33 17.85
C SER A 52 -14.09 -8.50 16.94
N LEU A 53 -14.19 -9.73 17.47
CA LEU A 53 -14.06 -10.95 16.69
C LEU A 53 -14.97 -10.97 15.45
N SER A 54 -16.15 -10.34 15.53
CA SER A 54 -17.09 -10.25 14.40
C SER A 54 -16.54 -9.43 13.22
N VAL A 55 -15.79 -8.35 13.50
CA VAL A 55 -15.15 -7.52 12.46
C VAL A 55 -14.05 -8.33 11.79
N GLN A 56 -13.17 -8.96 12.58
CA GLN A 56 -12.09 -9.78 12.06
C GLN A 56 -12.63 -10.93 11.19
N SER A 57 -13.64 -11.67 11.67
CA SER A 57 -14.30 -12.73 10.90
C SER A 57 -14.89 -12.22 9.59
N TYR A 58 -15.50 -11.03 9.57
CA TYR A 58 -16.03 -10.45 8.34
C TYR A 58 -14.93 -10.23 7.29
N TYR A 59 -13.77 -9.69 7.66
CA TYR A 59 -12.66 -9.47 6.72
C TYR A 59 -12.03 -10.79 6.27
N ILE A 60 -11.90 -11.77 7.17
CA ILE A 60 -11.44 -13.11 6.83
C ILE A 60 -12.39 -13.76 5.82
N ASP A 61 -13.70 -13.74 6.05
CA ASP A 61 -14.70 -14.30 5.15
C ASP A 61 -14.68 -13.61 3.77
N LYS A 62 -14.53 -12.28 3.75
CA LYS A 62 -14.39 -11.52 2.51
C LYS A 62 -13.13 -11.88 1.75
N TRP A 63 -12.01 -12.05 2.45
CA TRP A 63 -10.77 -12.50 1.84
C TRP A 63 -10.93 -13.91 1.25
N ILE A 64 -11.52 -14.85 1.99
CA ILE A 64 -11.78 -16.22 1.52
C ILE A 64 -12.62 -16.21 0.24
N GLN A 65 -13.73 -15.47 0.23
CA GLN A 65 -14.60 -15.35 -0.95
C GLN A 65 -13.85 -14.79 -2.15
N LYS A 66 -13.01 -13.77 -1.94
CA LYS A 66 -12.21 -13.16 -3.00
C LYS A 66 -11.21 -14.15 -3.58
N GLN A 67 -10.48 -14.89 -2.73
CA GLN A 67 -9.49 -15.87 -3.21
C GLN A 67 -10.15 -17.03 -3.95
N ALA A 68 -11.27 -17.54 -3.44
CA ALA A 68 -12.02 -18.60 -4.12
C ALA A 68 -12.51 -18.15 -5.51
N LEU A 69 -13.02 -16.93 -5.61
CA LEU A 69 -13.47 -16.37 -6.89
C LEU A 69 -12.31 -16.12 -7.86
N ALA A 70 -11.18 -15.60 -7.35
CA ALA A 70 -9.99 -15.36 -8.16
C ALA A 70 -9.43 -16.67 -8.73
N TYR A 71 -9.37 -17.72 -7.91
CA TYR A 71 -8.98 -19.05 -8.35
C TYR A 71 -9.87 -19.58 -9.48
N GLU A 72 -11.19 -19.50 -9.32
CA GLU A 72 -12.12 -19.92 -10.38
C GLU A 72 -11.94 -19.10 -11.66
N ALA A 73 -11.76 -17.77 -11.54
CA ALA A 73 -11.53 -16.90 -12.68
C ALA A 73 -10.24 -17.27 -13.45
N GLU A 74 -9.16 -17.60 -12.73
CA GLU A 74 -7.90 -18.03 -13.35
C GLU A 74 -8.04 -19.28 -14.20
N HIS A 75 -8.90 -20.21 -13.76
CA HIS A 75 -9.16 -21.47 -14.46
C HIS A 75 -10.21 -21.35 -15.57
N ALA A 76 -11.18 -20.45 -15.42
CA ALA A 76 -12.29 -20.29 -16.37
C ALA A 76 -11.96 -19.37 -17.55
N LEU A 77 -11.09 -18.37 -17.36
CA LEU A 77 -10.80 -17.35 -18.37
C LEU A 77 -9.69 -17.77 -19.34
N SER A 78 -9.82 -17.33 -20.60
CA SER A 78 -8.78 -17.53 -21.61
C SER A 78 -7.57 -16.64 -21.33
N GLN A 79 -6.44 -16.93 -21.99
CA GLN A 79 -5.24 -16.07 -21.87
C GLN A 79 -5.46 -14.66 -22.43
N GLU A 80 -6.36 -14.52 -23.42
CA GLU A 80 -6.72 -13.20 -23.96
C GLU A 80 -7.55 -12.40 -22.95
N ASP A 81 -8.52 -13.04 -22.29
CA ASP A 81 -9.34 -12.41 -21.25
C ASP A 81 -8.51 -11.98 -20.02
N LYS A 82 -7.38 -12.67 -19.79
CA LYS A 82 -6.44 -12.38 -18.70
C LYS A 82 -5.33 -11.40 -19.08
N ASN A 83 -5.29 -10.92 -20.32
CA ASN A 83 -4.27 -9.98 -20.75
C ASN A 83 -4.58 -8.57 -20.24
N PHE A 84 -4.01 -8.24 -19.08
CA PHE A 84 -4.16 -6.93 -18.45
C PHE A 84 -2.96 -5.98 -18.64
N ASP A 85 -1.97 -6.34 -19.47
CA ASP A 85 -0.67 -5.65 -19.55
C ASP A 85 -0.81 -4.13 -19.74
N LYS A 86 -1.71 -3.73 -20.63
CA LYS A 86 -1.98 -2.31 -20.89
C LYS A 86 -2.62 -1.63 -19.68
N GLN A 87 -3.66 -2.22 -19.09
CA GLN A 87 -4.33 -1.59 -17.95
C GLN A 87 -3.42 -1.55 -16.72
N MET A 88 -2.61 -2.58 -16.50
CA MET A 88 -1.60 -2.61 -15.43
C MET A 88 -0.57 -1.50 -15.61
N LYS A 89 -0.08 -1.29 -16.83
CA LYS A 89 0.85 -0.20 -17.15
C LYS A 89 0.23 1.18 -16.91
N ASP A 90 -0.98 1.40 -17.44
CA ASP A 90 -1.68 2.67 -17.32
C ASP A 90 -1.97 2.98 -15.83
N TYR A 91 -2.44 1.98 -15.07
CA TYR A 91 -2.71 2.12 -13.64
C TYR A 91 -1.44 2.40 -12.82
N TYR A 92 -0.34 1.69 -13.11
CA TYR A 92 0.95 1.96 -12.48
C TYR A 92 1.42 3.40 -12.73
N GLN A 93 1.29 3.89 -13.97
CA GLN A 93 1.65 5.27 -14.30
C GLN A 93 0.79 6.28 -13.55
N SER A 94 -0.52 6.03 -13.40
CA SER A 94 -1.41 6.87 -12.60
C SER A 94 -1.00 6.93 -11.13
N LEU A 95 -0.70 5.77 -10.51
CA LEU A 95 -0.25 5.71 -9.12
C LEU A 95 1.09 6.42 -8.92
N LEU A 96 2.01 6.27 -9.87
CA LEU A 96 3.31 6.94 -9.82
C LEU A 96 3.17 8.47 -9.90
N MET A 97 2.30 8.96 -10.80
CA MET A 97 2.04 10.40 -10.91
C MET A 97 1.43 10.95 -9.63
N PHE A 98 0.40 10.27 -9.10
CA PHE A 98 -0.24 10.65 -7.84
C PHE A 98 0.76 10.71 -6.67
N ALA A 99 1.61 9.69 -6.53
CA ALA A 99 2.64 9.67 -5.49
C ALA A 99 3.64 10.81 -5.64
N TYR A 100 4.03 11.14 -6.88
CA TYR A 100 4.94 12.25 -7.17
C TYR A 100 4.30 13.61 -6.84
N GLU A 101 3.04 13.82 -7.27
CA GLU A 101 2.29 15.04 -7.00
C GLU A 101 2.10 15.27 -5.50
N ASN A 102 1.71 14.24 -4.74
CA ASN A 102 1.57 14.34 -3.29
C ASN A 102 2.89 14.72 -2.61
N LYS A 103 4.00 14.08 -3.01
CA LYS A 103 5.31 14.44 -2.50
C LYS A 103 5.66 15.91 -2.79
N LYS A 104 5.31 16.40 -3.98
CA LYS A 104 5.52 17.81 -4.33
C LYS A 104 4.64 18.76 -3.53
N VAL A 105 3.39 18.41 -3.28
CA VAL A 105 2.51 19.18 -2.41
C VAL A 105 3.08 19.24 -0.99
N GLU A 106 3.52 18.12 -0.42
CA GLU A 106 4.15 18.10 0.91
C GLU A 106 5.42 18.96 0.99
N GLU A 107 6.28 18.91 -0.03
CA GLU A 107 7.48 19.78 -0.12
C GLU A 107 7.12 21.27 -0.14
N LEU A 108 6.01 21.64 -0.79
CA LEU A 108 5.51 23.02 -0.86
C LEU A 108 4.75 23.45 0.40
N LEU A 109 4.05 22.53 1.07
CA LEU A 109 3.33 22.80 2.33
C LEU A 109 4.27 22.97 3.52
N ASN A 110 5.50 22.46 3.44
CA ASN A 110 6.54 22.68 4.45
C ASN A 110 7.15 24.10 4.39
N ILE A 111 6.56 25.01 3.62
CA ILE A 111 6.90 26.43 3.63
C ILE A 111 6.19 27.08 4.82
N GLU A 112 6.97 27.54 5.81
CA GLU A 112 6.46 28.37 6.89
C GLU A 112 6.09 29.76 6.35
N VAL A 113 4.79 30.04 6.25
CA VAL A 113 4.30 31.37 5.84
C VAL A 113 4.35 32.30 7.03
N SER A 114 5.12 33.39 6.95
CA SER A 114 5.23 34.35 8.05
C SER A 114 4.01 35.28 8.14
N ASP A 115 3.73 35.80 9.34
CA ASP A 115 2.67 36.80 9.56
C ASP A 115 2.80 38.02 8.64
N LYS A 116 4.02 38.43 8.34
CA LYS A 116 4.30 39.56 7.43
C LYS A 116 3.96 39.25 5.98
N GLU A 117 4.15 38.01 5.54
CA GLU A 117 3.76 37.58 4.19
C GLU A 117 2.24 37.47 4.09
N MET A 118 1.57 36.98 5.13
CA MET A 118 0.11 36.96 5.21
C MET A 118 -0.48 38.38 5.15
N GLU A 119 0.03 39.30 5.97
CA GLU A 119 -0.43 40.69 6.01
C GLU A 119 -0.17 41.40 4.67
N ARG A 120 1.02 41.21 4.08
CA ARG A 120 1.35 41.77 2.76
C ARG A 120 0.45 41.21 1.66
N TYR A 121 0.19 39.91 1.67
CA TYR A 121 -0.69 39.28 0.69
C TYR A 121 -2.12 39.83 0.83
N TYR A 122 -2.64 39.91 2.05
CA TYR A 122 -3.96 40.45 2.35
C TYR A 122 -4.11 41.91 1.89
N GLU A 123 -3.17 42.79 2.24
CA GLU A 123 -3.23 44.20 1.83
C GLU A 123 -3.09 44.37 0.30
N THR A 124 -2.30 43.52 -0.36
CA THR A 124 -2.12 43.58 -1.83
C THR A 124 -3.36 43.09 -2.59
N HIS A 125 -4.12 42.13 -2.03
CA HIS A 125 -5.28 41.52 -2.67
C HIS A 125 -6.60 41.91 -1.99
N LYS A 126 -6.60 42.99 -1.21
CA LYS A 126 -7.73 43.41 -0.36
C LYS A 126 -9.05 43.53 -1.11
N SER A 127 -9.00 44.01 -2.35
CA SER A 127 -10.16 44.13 -3.25
C SER A 127 -10.80 42.80 -3.64
N GLU A 128 -10.08 41.69 -3.56
CA GLU A 128 -10.58 40.34 -3.84
C GLU A 128 -11.36 39.75 -2.65
N PHE A 129 -11.10 40.26 -1.44
CA PHE A 129 -11.78 39.87 -0.21
C PHE A 129 -13.01 40.72 0.10
N GLU A 130 -13.34 41.69 -0.75
CA GLU A 130 -14.56 42.48 -0.60
C GLU A 130 -15.80 41.65 -0.98
N MET A 131 -16.81 41.64 -0.11
CA MET A 131 -18.08 41.02 -0.42
C MET A 131 -18.71 41.71 -1.63
N LYS A 132 -18.86 40.98 -2.74
CA LYS A 132 -19.73 41.41 -3.84
C LYS A 132 -21.16 41.46 -3.29
N LYS A 133 -21.72 42.66 -3.15
CA LYS A 133 -23.15 42.83 -2.89
C LYS A 133 -23.92 42.25 -4.09
N ASN A 134 -24.64 41.17 -3.85
CA ASN A 134 -25.74 40.73 -4.71
C ASN A 134 -27.01 41.51 -4.34
#